data_AF-A0A4Z0S0E6-F1
#
_entry.id   AF-A0A4Z0S0E6-F1
#
_cell.length_a   1.000
_cell.length_b   1.000
_cell.length_c   1.000
_cell.angle_alpha   90.00
_cell.angle_beta   90.00
_cell.angle_gamma   90.00
#
_symmetry.space_group_name_H-M   'P 1'
#
loop_
_entity.id
_entity.type
_entity.pdbx_description
1 polymer ?
#
loop_
_entity_poly.entity_id
_entity_poly.type
_entity_poly.pdbx_seq_one_letter_code
_entity_poly.pdbx_strand_id
1 'polypeptide(L)'
;MGVIDVEKIQKTSTLGLMMAVSSSRGHHPAAGAYGAMANNLKIGQLWNRAQQNDALARKFVDENPEIFSSKASKEPAKTAVQEAAESLVEIEERIVEQQESLDYRRRFLLGLFSEEELAEAEKTARRRAHLNDVSRGTEYRKLPD
;
A
#
# COMPACT_ATOMS: atom_id res chain seq x y z
N MET A 1 -18.27 1.33 24.65
CA MET A 1 -17.06 1.00 23.87
C MET A 1 -16.90 2.08 22.82
N GLY A 2 -15.90 2.96 22.97
CA GLY A 2 -15.64 4.03 22.00
C GLY A 2 -14.79 3.49 20.87
N VAL A 3 -15.36 3.48 19.66
CA VAL A 3 -14.61 3.25 18.42
C VAL A 3 -13.65 4.43 18.28
N ILE A 4 -12.35 4.18 18.29
CA ILE A 4 -11.36 5.18 17.93
C ILE A 4 -11.52 5.39 16.43
N ASP A 5 -12.16 6.50 16.09
CA ASP A 5 -12.34 6.99 14.73
C ASP A 5 -10.93 7.30 14.17
N VAL A 6 -10.36 6.36 13.41
CA VAL A 6 -8.99 6.47 12.85
C VAL A 6 -8.89 7.68 11.91
N GLU A 7 -10.02 8.16 11.37
CA GLU A 7 -10.11 9.39 10.58
C GLU A 7 -10.01 10.69 11.41
N LYS A 8 -10.13 10.63 12.75
CA LYS A 8 -9.93 11.78 13.65
C LYS A 8 -8.50 11.95 14.14
N ILE A 9 -7.50 11.30 13.53
CA ILE A 9 -6.14 11.83 13.60
C ILE A 9 -6.17 13.14 12.81
N GLN A 10 -6.29 14.27 13.53
CA GLN A 10 -6.21 15.61 12.95
C GLN A 10 -5.12 15.63 11.87
N LYS A 11 -5.50 15.85 10.60
CA LYS A 11 -4.57 16.13 9.50
C LYS A 11 -3.89 17.47 9.81
N THR A 12 -2.95 17.47 10.74
CA THR A 12 -2.15 18.62 11.10
C THR A 12 -1.41 19.02 9.84
N SER A 13 -1.61 20.24 9.35
CA SER A 13 -0.92 20.72 8.14
C SER A 13 0.60 20.66 8.34
N THR A 14 1.37 20.59 7.25
CA THR A 14 2.85 20.53 7.36
C THR A 14 3.38 21.75 8.09
N LEU A 15 2.79 22.93 7.87
CA LEU A 15 3.07 24.15 8.63
C LEU A 15 2.76 23.99 10.14
N GLY A 16 1.64 23.38 10.50
CA GLY A 16 1.27 23.13 11.89
C GLY A 16 2.22 22.15 12.59
N LEU A 17 2.72 21.15 11.87
CA LEU A 17 3.75 20.23 12.37
C LEU A 17 5.09 20.95 12.56
N MET A 18 5.51 21.77 11.59
CA MET A 18 6.74 22.58 11.69
C MET A 18 6.68 23.50 12.91
N MET A 19 5.57 24.23 13.09
CA MET A 19 5.36 25.13 14.24
C MET A 19 5.38 24.36 15.56
N ALA A 20 4.78 23.17 15.62
CA ALA A 20 4.79 22.37 16.85
C ALA A 20 6.20 21.85 17.19
N VAL A 21 6.96 21.40 16.20
CA VAL A 21 8.34 20.95 16.37
C VAL A 21 9.24 22.13 16.76
N SER A 22 9.10 23.29 16.12
CA SER A 22 9.88 24.49 16.45
C SER A 22 9.53 25.07 17.83
N SER A 23 8.25 25.03 18.22
CA SER A 23 7.80 25.54 19.54
C SER A 23 8.33 24.69 20.70
N SER A 24 8.55 23.38 20.47
CA SER A 24 9.15 22.48 21.47
C SER A 24 10.61 22.81 21.79
N ARG A 25 11.26 23.65 20.97
CA ARG A 25 12.63 24.16 21.14
C ARG A 25 12.70 25.31 22.16
N GLY A 26 11.58 25.98 22.43
CA GLY A 26 11.54 27.29 23.07
C GLY A 26 11.36 27.34 24.59
N HIS A 27 10.68 26.39 25.25
CA HIS A 27 10.46 26.47 26.70
C HIS A 27 10.08 25.15 27.41
N HIS A 28 10.74 24.97 28.56
CA HIS A 28 10.50 24.14 29.75
C HIS A 28 10.76 22.62 29.77
N PRO A 29 11.62 22.14 30.71
CA PRO A 29 11.82 20.72 31.06
C PRO A 29 10.66 20.11 31.87
N ALA A 30 9.44 20.64 31.76
CA ALA A 30 8.27 20.21 32.55
C ALA A 30 7.35 19.23 31.82
N ALA A 31 7.54 18.98 30.53
CA ALA A 31 6.78 17.97 29.81
C ALA A 31 7.46 16.60 30.05
N GLY A 32 7.00 15.84 31.04
CA GLY A 32 7.49 14.50 31.34
C GLY A 32 7.43 13.53 30.15
N ALA A 33 7.66 12.23 30.37
CA ALA A 33 7.78 11.22 29.31
C ALA A 33 6.71 11.30 28.18
N TYR A 34 5.48 11.67 28.52
CA TYR A 34 4.37 11.87 27.57
C TYR A 34 4.60 13.03 26.57
N GLY A 35 5.17 14.15 27.01
CA GLY A 35 5.45 15.29 26.13
C GLY A 35 6.58 15.00 25.15
N ALA A 36 7.60 14.27 25.60
CA ALA A 36 8.70 13.80 24.76
C ALA A 36 8.20 12.80 23.69
N MET A 37 7.30 11.87 24.06
CA MET A 37 6.68 10.94 23.12
C MET A 37 5.82 11.66 22.07
N ALA A 38 4.99 12.62 22.50
CA ALA A 38 4.15 13.40 21.59
C ALA A 38 4.99 14.22 20.61
N ASN A 39 6.13 14.76 21.04
CA ASN A 39 7.05 15.50 20.17
C ASN A 39 7.73 14.56 19.16
N ASN A 40 8.21 13.40 19.60
CA ASN A 40 8.81 12.38 18.73
C ASN A 40 7.84 11.86 17.66
N LEU A 41 6.54 11.78 17.99
CA LEU A 41 5.51 11.41 17.02
C LEU A 41 5.38 12.46 15.91
N LYS A 42 5.36 13.75 16.27
CA LYS A 42 5.29 14.87 15.31
C LYS A 42 6.55 14.97 14.45
N ILE A 43 7.73 14.77 15.04
CA ILE A 43 9.01 14.67 14.31
C ILE A 43 8.95 13.52 13.29
N GLY A 44 8.44 12.34 13.70
CA GLY A 44 8.25 11.20 12.79
C GLY A 44 7.28 11.50 11.65
N GLN A 45 6.17 12.18 11.92
CA GLN A 45 5.20 12.58 10.89
C GLN A 45 5.81 13.58 9.89
N LEU A 46 6.58 14.56 10.36
CA LEU A 46 7.24 15.51 9.48
C LEU A 46 8.31 14.85 8.61
N TRP A 47 9.10 13.94 9.20
CA TRP A 47 10.07 13.13 8.46
C TRP A 47 9.41 12.30 7.36
N ASN A 48 8.33 11.59 7.67
CA ASN A 48 7.60 10.79 6.68
C ASN A 48 7.05 11.65 5.53
N ARG A 49 6.55 12.85 5.82
CA ARG A 49 6.10 13.79 4.78
C ARG A 49 7.24 14.29 3.90
N ALA A 50 8.40 14.57 4.48
CA ALA A 50 9.58 14.94 3.70
C ALA A 50 9.99 13.82 2.72
N GLN A 51 9.96 12.57 3.18
CA GLN A 51 10.24 11.39 2.33
C GLN A 51 9.15 11.17 1.26
N GLN A 52 7.94 11.68 1.47
CA GLN A 52 6.83 11.65 0.51
C GLN A 52 6.77 12.88 -0.41
N ASN A 53 7.89 13.59 -0.58
CA ASN A 53 8.02 14.76 -1.46
C ASN A 53 7.18 15.99 -1.08
N ASP A 54 6.75 16.13 0.18
CA ASP A 54 6.24 17.41 0.67
C ASP A 54 7.37 18.45 0.71
N ALA A 55 7.29 19.47 -0.15
CA ALA A 55 8.34 20.47 -0.32
C ALA A 55 8.63 21.28 0.95
N LEU A 56 7.60 21.57 1.77
CA LEU A 56 7.77 22.31 3.03
C LEU A 56 8.41 21.43 4.10
N ALA A 57 8.00 20.15 4.17
CA ALA A 57 8.59 19.20 5.10
C ALA A 57 10.07 18.92 4.76
N ARG A 58 10.40 18.74 3.46
CA ARG A 58 11.78 18.56 3.00
C ARG A 58 12.66 19.74 3.39
N LYS A 59 12.24 20.96 3.04
CA LYS A 59 12.96 22.18 3.40
C LYS A 59 13.20 22.27 4.91
N PHE A 60 12.20 21.98 5.73
CA PHE A 60 12.34 22.03 7.18
C PHE A 60 13.30 20.96 7.74
N VAL A 61 13.25 19.74 7.20
CA VAL A 61 14.16 18.64 7.58
C VAL A 61 15.61 18.99 7.21
N ASP A 62 15.82 19.53 6.01
CA ASP A 62 17.14 19.94 5.50
C ASP A 62 17.72 21.11 6.32
N GLU A 63 16.88 22.06 6.76
CA GLU A 63 17.27 23.21 7.59
C GLU A 63 17.48 22.86 9.08
N ASN A 64 17.04 21.69 9.55
CA ASN A 64 17.12 21.29 10.97
C ASN A 64 17.64 19.84 11.18
N PRO A 65 18.83 19.49 10.64
CA PRO A 65 19.33 18.11 10.61
C PRO A 65 19.52 17.49 12.02
N GLU A 66 19.83 18.30 13.02
CA GLU A 66 19.97 17.88 14.42
C GLU A 66 18.71 17.25 15.01
N ILE A 67 17.52 17.68 14.57
CA ILE A 67 16.22 17.16 15.04
C ILE A 67 15.95 15.77 14.44
N PHE A 68 16.37 15.55 13.20
CA PHE A 68 16.06 14.36 12.41
C PHE A 68 17.21 13.36 12.31
N SER A 69 18.36 13.65 12.92
CA SER A 69 19.55 12.79 12.98
C SER A 69 19.23 11.34 13.37
N SER A 70 18.34 11.14 14.34
CA SER A 70 17.88 9.81 14.80
C SER A 70 16.89 9.10 13.86
N LYS A 71 16.36 9.82 12.87
CA LYS A 71 15.43 9.30 11.85
C LYS A 71 16.12 8.97 10.53
N ALA A 72 17.26 9.60 10.23
CA ALA A 72 18.04 9.33 9.02
C ALA A 72 18.48 7.86 8.89
N SER A 73 18.63 7.14 10.01
CA SER A 73 18.98 5.71 10.05
C SER A 73 17.77 4.76 10.06
N LYS A 74 16.54 5.27 10.11
CA LYS A 74 15.32 4.46 10.10
C LYS A 74 14.60 4.67 8.79
N GLU A 75 14.35 3.59 8.05
CA GLU A 75 13.50 3.66 6.86
C GLU A 75 12.17 4.34 7.22
N PRO A 76 11.69 5.27 6.37
CA PRO A 76 10.41 5.91 6.60
C PRO A 76 9.33 4.83 6.67
N ALA A 77 8.42 4.97 7.63
CA ALA A 77 7.28 4.08 7.71
C ALA A 77 6.46 4.24 6.42
N LYS A 78 6.28 3.15 5.66
CA LYS A 78 5.44 3.14 4.46
C LYS A 78 4.02 3.54 4.86
N THR A 79 3.38 4.36 4.05
CA THR A 79 1.95 4.65 4.24
C THR A 79 1.13 3.47 3.74
N ALA A 80 -0.09 3.32 4.28
CA ALA A 80 -1.05 2.34 3.77
C ALA A 80 -1.28 2.45 2.24
N VAL A 81 -1.15 3.66 1.68
CA VAL A 81 -1.25 3.90 0.22
C VAL A 81 -0.03 3.35 -0.52
N GLN A 82 1.17 3.52 0.03
CA GLN A 82 2.40 2.96 -0.55
C GLN A 82 2.40 1.44 -0.46
N GLU A 83 2.00 0.86 0.68
CA GLU A 83 1.85 -0.59 0.84
C GLU A 83 0.81 -1.16 -0.14
N ALA A 84 -0.32 -0.47 -0.32
CA ALA A 84 -1.33 -0.86 -1.29
C ALA A 84 -0.80 -0.76 -2.74
N ALA A 85 -0.04 0.29 -3.07
CA ALA A 85 0.55 0.45 -4.39
C ALA A 85 1.59 -0.64 -4.70
N GLU A 86 2.45 -0.99 -3.75
CA GLU A 86 3.40 -2.09 -3.90
C GLU A 86 2.68 -3.43 -4.06
N SER A 87 1.65 -3.68 -3.24
CA SER A 87 0.82 -4.90 -3.36
C SER A 87 0.11 -4.98 -4.71
N LEU A 88 -0.33 -3.85 -5.28
CA LEU A 88 -0.91 -3.82 -6.63
C LEU A 88 0.11 -4.22 -7.68
N VAL A 89 1.33 -3.68 -7.62
CA VAL A 89 2.42 -4.04 -8.54
C VAL A 89 2.74 -5.53 -8.44
N GLU A 90 2.84 -6.09 -7.23
CA GLU A 90 3.07 -7.53 -7.04
C GLU A 90 1.93 -8.38 -7.65
N ILE A 91 0.69 -7.92 -7.55
CA ILE A 91 -0.46 -8.60 -8.17
C ILE A 91 -0.37 -8.52 -9.69
N GLU A 92 0.00 -7.36 -10.25
CA GLU A 92 0.18 -7.18 -11.69
C GLU A 92 1.26 -8.11 -12.24
N GLU A 93 2.42 -8.18 -11.58
CA GLU A 93 3.50 -9.10 -11.96
C GLU A 93 3.04 -10.56 -11.95
N ARG A 94 2.32 -10.98 -10.89
CA ARG A 94 1.76 -12.33 -10.80
C ARG A 94 0.73 -12.63 -11.89
N ILE A 95 -0.07 -11.65 -12.30
CA ILE A 95 -1.02 -11.80 -13.41
C ILE A 95 -0.26 -12.04 -14.72
N VAL A 96 0.81 -11.28 -14.97
CA VAL A 96 1.65 -11.45 -16.16
C VAL A 96 2.28 -12.84 -16.19
N GLU A 97 2.89 -13.29 -15.09
CA GLU A 97 3.46 -14.64 -14.98
C GLU A 97 2.41 -15.75 -15.25
N GLN A 98 1.20 -15.57 -14.74
CA GLN A 98 0.10 -16.52 -14.97
C GLN A 98 -0.36 -16.53 -16.44
N GLN A 99 -0.43 -15.36 -17.08
CA GLN A 99 -0.77 -15.25 -18.50
C GLN A 99 0.28 -15.94 -19.37
N GLU A 100 1.57 -15.71 -19.11
CA GLU A 100 2.65 -16.36 -19.83
C GLU A 100 2.60 -17.90 -19.67
N SER A 101 2.30 -18.38 -18.47
CA SER A 101 2.13 -19.81 -18.19
C SER A 101 0.93 -20.42 -18.94
N LEU A 102 -0.19 -19.70 -19.00
CA LEU A 102 -1.37 -20.12 -19.75
C LEU A 102 -1.09 -20.17 -21.25
N ASP A 103 -0.43 -19.15 -21.79
CA ASP A 103 -0.07 -19.08 -23.20
C ASP A 103 0.89 -20.19 -23.59
N TYR A 104 1.89 -20.47 -22.75
CA TYR A 104 2.80 -21.59 -22.93
C TYR A 104 2.04 -22.92 -23.01
N ARG A 105 1.14 -23.17 -22.06
CA ARG A 105 0.31 -24.40 -22.03
C ARG A 105 -0.61 -24.49 -23.24
N ARG A 106 -1.21 -23.37 -23.67
CA ARG A 106 -2.07 -23.34 -24.85
C ARG A 106 -1.28 -23.68 -26.11
N ARG A 107 -0.10 -23.08 -26.30
CA ARG A 107 0.79 -23.40 -27.43
C ARG A 107 1.21 -24.88 -27.41
N PHE A 108 1.55 -25.41 -26.25
CA PHE A 108 1.87 -26.82 -26.09
C PHE A 108 0.71 -27.72 -26.51
N LEU A 109 -0.51 -27.44 -26.06
CA LEU A 109 -1.69 -28.22 -26.39
C LEU A 109 -2.09 -28.10 -27.87
N LEU A 110 -1.94 -26.93 -28.48
CA LEU A 110 -2.14 -26.74 -29.93
C LEU A 110 -1.07 -27.47 -30.77
N GLY A 111 0.06 -27.84 -30.17
CA GLY A 111 1.03 -28.74 -30.81
C GLY A 111 0.59 -30.21 -30.81
N LEU A 112 -0.42 -30.57 -30.02
CA LEU A 112 -0.90 -31.95 -29.84
C LEU A 112 -2.33 -32.19 -30.37
N PHE A 113 -3.17 -31.16 -30.37
CA PHE A 113 -4.59 -31.22 -30.71
C PHE A 113 -4.96 -30.11 -31.70
N SER A 114 -6.06 -30.29 -32.44
CA SER A 114 -6.57 -29.20 -33.29
C SER A 114 -7.12 -28.05 -32.45
N GLU A 115 -7.18 -26.87 -33.04
CA GLU A 115 -7.75 -25.68 -32.39
C GLU A 115 -9.24 -25.90 -32.05
N GLU A 116 -9.98 -26.63 -32.89
CA GLU A 116 -11.39 -26.94 -32.68
C GLU A 116 -11.60 -27.93 -31.53
N GLU A 117 -10.77 -28.98 -31.45
CA GLU A 117 -10.80 -29.95 -30.35
C GLU A 117 -10.51 -29.27 -29.00
N LEU A 118 -9.51 -28.38 -28.99
CA LEU A 118 -9.15 -27.62 -27.80
C LEU A 118 -10.28 -26.67 -27.37
N ALA A 119 -10.89 -25.97 -28.32
CA ALA A 119 -11.99 -25.03 -28.06
C ALA A 119 -13.24 -25.73 -27.52
N GLU A 120 -13.61 -26.90 -28.07
CA GLU A 120 -14.73 -27.70 -27.55
C GLU A 120 -14.46 -28.26 -26.15
N ALA A 121 -13.24 -28.73 -25.89
CA ALA A 121 -12.82 -29.20 -24.58
C ALA A 121 -12.86 -28.06 -23.54
N GLU A 122 -12.34 -26.88 -23.89
CA GLU A 122 -12.35 -25.70 -23.02
C GLU A 122 -13.79 -25.27 -22.70
N LYS A 123 -14.66 -25.19 -23.72
CA LYS A 123 -16.08 -24.86 -23.55
C LYS A 123 -16.79 -25.85 -22.63
N THR A 124 -16.49 -27.14 -22.76
CA THR A 124 -17.06 -28.18 -21.91
C THR A 124 -16.57 -28.07 -20.47
N ALA A 125 -15.27 -27.82 -20.26
CA ALA A 125 -14.68 -27.62 -18.94
C ALA A 125 -15.28 -26.38 -18.23
N ARG A 126 -15.42 -25.26 -18.95
CA ARG A 126 -16.05 -24.03 -18.43
C ARG A 126 -17.51 -24.26 -18.02
N ARG A 127 -18.29 -24.99 -18.82
CA ARG A 127 -19.67 -25.36 -18.46
C ARG A 127 -19.74 -26.21 -17.19
N ARG A 128 -18.83 -27.18 -17.02
CA ARG A 128 -18.78 -28.00 -15.80
C ARG A 128 -18.39 -27.18 -14.56
N ALA A 129 -17.41 -26.28 -14.70
CA ALA A 129 -17.04 -25.37 -13.62
C ALA A 129 -18.22 -24.48 -13.21
N HIS A 130 -18.94 -23.92 -14.18
CA HIS A 130 -20.13 -23.11 -13.94
C HIS A 130 -21.22 -23.89 -13.18
N LEU A 131 -21.52 -25.12 -13.58
CA LEU A 131 -22.51 -25.97 -12.91
C LEU A 131 -22.08 -26.32 -11.47
N ASN A 132 -20.78 -26.54 -11.23
CA ASN A 132 -20.26 -26.82 -9.90
C ASN A 132 -20.34 -25.60 -8.97
N ASP A 133 -20.06 -24.40 -9.48
CA ASP A 133 -20.09 -23.18 -8.68
C ASP A 133 -21.53 -22.73 -8.36
N VAL A 134 -22.46 -22.90 -9.31
CA VAL A 134 -23.90 -22.73 -9.06
C VAL A 134 -24.39 -23.71 -7.99
N SER A 135 -23.93 -24.97 -8.06
CA SER A 135 -24.28 -26.01 -7.07
C SER A 135 -23.69 -25.74 -5.68
N ARG A 136 -22.61 -24.94 -5.59
CA ARG A 136 -21.96 -24.54 -4.33
C ARG A 136 -22.47 -23.20 -3.77
N GLY A 137 -23.41 -22.53 -4.45
CA GLY A 137 -23.97 -21.27 -4.00
C GLY A 137 -23.00 -20.08 -4.06
N THR A 138 -21.91 -20.20 -4.82
CA THR A 138 -20.95 -19.11 -5.02
C THR A 138 -21.30 -18.33 -6.29
N GLU A 139 -21.57 -17.03 -6.17
CA GLU A 139 -21.81 -16.17 -7.34
C GLU A 139 -20.58 -16.13 -8.24
N TYR A 140 -20.75 -16.59 -9.48
CA TYR A 140 -19.71 -16.56 -10.50
C TYR A 140 -19.40 -15.10 -10.86
N ARG A 141 -18.15 -14.66 -10.72
CA ARG A 141 -17.69 -13.40 -11.33
C ARG A 141 -17.68 -13.62 -12.83
N LYS A 142 -18.66 -13.05 -13.56
CA LYS A 142 -18.64 -13.03 -15.02
C LYS A 142 -17.31 -12.42 -15.46
N LEU A 143 -16.47 -13.19 -16.14
CA LEU A 143 -15.34 -12.63 -16.88
C LEU A 143 -15.92 -11.88 -18.09
N PRO A 144 -15.43 -10.67 -18.40
CA PRO A 144 -15.89 -9.90 -19.55
C PRO A 144 -15.62 -10.63 -20.86
N ASP A 145 -16.50 -10.40 -21.83
CA ASP A 145 -16.50 -11.00 -23.18
C ASP A 145 -15.26 -10.64 -24.01
#